data_AF-A0A1M6A006-F1
#
_entry.id   AF-A0A1M6A006-F1
#
_cell.length_a   1.000
_cell.length_b   1.000
_cell.length_c   1.000
_cell.angle_alpha   90.00
_cell.angle_beta   90.00
_cell.angle_gamma   90.00
#
_symmetry.space_group_name_H-M   'P 1'
#
loop_
_entity.id
_entity.type
_entity.pdbx_description
1 polymer ?
#
loop_
_entity_poly.entity_id
_entity_poly.type
_entity_poly.pdbx_seq_one_letter_code
_entity_poly.pdbx_strand_id
1 'polypeptide(L)'
;MTEEKKQEKLIKERLRLEEMSSFEKEYALYGFLCGIDEAGRGPLAGPVVAGAVILDKNKEILYLNDSKKLSETKRESLYDEILEKAIAVEIGIVGPEEIDEINILQATYKAMREAVGKLKIQPDVLLNDAVTIPGLACTQVPIIKGDAKSISIAAASIIAKVTRDRIMKEYDYLYPEYGFAGHKGYGTKEHIANLREIGPSPIHRRTFIRNFV
;
A
#
# COMPACT_ATOMS: atom_id res chain seq x y z
N MET A 1 11.48 -17.27 -26.39
CA MET A 1 12.28 -17.65 -25.21
C MET A 1 12.21 -19.15 -25.06
N THR A 2 13.35 -19.86 -25.00
CA THR A 2 13.39 -21.32 -24.88
C THR A 2 12.86 -21.77 -23.52
N GLU A 3 12.39 -23.02 -23.42
CA GLU A 3 11.78 -23.55 -22.20
C GLU A 3 12.77 -23.58 -21.03
N GLU A 4 14.05 -23.91 -21.31
CA GLU A 4 15.16 -23.82 -20.35
C GLU A 4 15.30 -22.40 -19.77
N LYS A 5 15.26 -21.36 -20.62
CA LYS A 5 15.36 -19.96 -20.16
C LYS A 5 14.17 -19.54 -19.30
N LYS A 6 12.98 -20.11 -19.51
CA LYS A 6 11.81 -19.87 -18.64
C LYS A 6 12.02 -20.51 -17.27
N GLN A 7 12.48 -21.76 -17.24
CA GLN A 7 12.77 -22.47 -16.00
C GLN A 7 13.86 -21.78 -15.18
N GLU A 8 14.95 -21.36 -15.82
CA GLU A 8 16.01 -20.59 -15.16
C GLU A 8 15.48 -19.29 -14.53
N LYS A 9 14.63 -18.55 -15.27
CA LYS A 9 14.03 -17.32 -14.77
C LYS A 9 13.11 -17.58 -13.58
N LEU A 10 12.34 -18.67 -13.61
CA LEU A 10 11.46 -19.07 -12.52
C LEU A 10 12.25 -19.47 -11.25
N ILE A 11 13.32 -20.25 -11.41
CA ILE A 11 14.19 -20.63 -10.30
C ILE A 11 14.81 -19.40 -9.66
N LYS A 12 15.34 -18.47 -10.48
CA LYS A 12 15.92 -17.21 -9.98
C LYS A 12 14.90 -16.37 -9.22
N GLU A 13 13.65 -16.34 -9.69
CA GLU A 13 12.58 -15.61 -9.02
C GLU A 13 12.21 -16.24 -7.67
N ARG A 14 12.14 -17.57 -7.60
CA ARG A 14 11.90 -18.28 -6.32
C ARG A 14 13.00 -18.00 -5.31
N LEU A 15 14.26 -18.05 -5.73
CA LEU A 15 15.39 -17.72 -4.85
C LEU A 15 15.30 -16.28 -4.33
N ARG A 16 14.92 -15.32 -5.18
CA ARG A 16 14.71 -13.93 -4.77
C ARG A 16 13.60 -13.79 -3.73
N LEU A 17 12.46 -14.46 -3.93
CA LEU A 17 11.36 -14.44 -2.97
C LEU A 17 11.73 -15.13 -1.66
N GLU A 18 12.50 -16.20 -1.73
CA GLU A 18 13.02 -16.92 -0.58
C GLU A 18 13.94 -16.04 0.28
N GLU A 19 14.78 -15.22 -0.36
CA GLU A 19 15.60 -14.19 0.31
C GLU A 19 14.73 -13.07 0.90
N MET A 20 13.72 -12.63 0.14
CA MET A 20 12.76 -11.61 0.56
C MET A 20 11.78 -12.08 1.64
N SER A 21 11.70 -13.38 1.92
CA SER A 21 10.85 -13.94 2.97
C SER A 21 11.57 -14.09 4.30
N SER A 22 12.65 -13.33 4.51
CA SER A 22 13.53 -13.44 5.67
C SER A 22 12.77 -13.25 7.00
N PHE A 23 11.90 -12.24 7.07
CA PHE A 23 11.08 -11.98 8.24
C PHE A 23 9.96 -12.99 8.38
N GLU A 24 9.30 -13.40 7.30
CA GLU A 24 8.29 -14.46 7.35
C GLU A 24 8.85 -15.76 7.93
N LYS A 25 10.12 -16.08 7.65
CA LYS A 25 10.82 -17.24 8.22
C LYS A 25 11.24 -17.04 9.66
N GLU A 26 11.79 -15.88 9.99
CA GLU A 26 12.20 -15.54 11.37
C GLU A 26 11.02 -15.67 12.33
N TYR A 27 9.83 -15.24 11.87
CA TYR A 27 8.60 -15.28 12.65
C TYR A 27 7.69 -16.47 12.28
N ALA A 28 8.17 -17.47 11.52
CA ALA A 28 7.33 -18.59 11.04
C ALA A 28 6.75 -19.49 12.15
N LEU A 29 7.37 -19.48 13.33
CA LEU A 29 6.89 -20.21 14.51
C LEU A 29 5.73 -19.49 15.21
N TYR A 30 5.53 -18.20 14.92
CA TYR A 30 4.34 -17.47 15.32
C TYR A 30 3.19 -17.80 14.37
N GLY A 31 1.95 -17.64 14.82
CA GLY A 31 0.76 -18.07 14.07
C GLY A 31 0.54 -17.27 12.79
N PHE A 32 -0.35 -16.29 12.82
CA PHE A 32 -0.68 -15.47 11.66
C PHE A 32 0.23 -14.24 11.59
N LEU A 33 1.00 -14.16 10.50
CA LEU A 33 1.82 -13.01 10.16
C LEU A 33 1.05 -12.08 9.23
N CYS A 34 0.92 -10.81 9.61
CA CYS A 34 0.28 -9.79 8.77
C CYS A 34 1.32 -8.76 8.32
N GLY A 35 1.44 -8.55 7.01
CA GLY A 35 2.14 -7.39 6.48
C GLY A 35 1.24 -6.17 6.48
N ILE A 36 1.81 -5.00 6.75
CA ILE A 36 1.10 -3.71 6.67
C ILE A 36 1.96 -2.62 6.02
N ASP A 37 1.34 -1.87 5.12
CA ASP A 37 1.96 -0.73 4.43
C ASP A 37 0.89 0.28 4.01
N GLU A 38 1.29 1.52 3.70
CA GLU A 38 0.42 2.59 3.24
C GLU A 38 0.78 3.18 1.87
N ALA A 39 -0.24 3.72 1.21
CA ALA A 39 -0.08 4.56 0.04
C ALA A 39 -0.76 5.91 0.26
N GLY A 40 -0.15 6.97 -0.27
CA GLY A 40 -0.79 8.29 -0.33
C GLY A 40 -0.43 9.28 0.76
N ARG A 41 0.75 9.19 1.38
CA ARG A 41 1.16 10.20 2.37
C ARG A 41 1.54 11.56 1.79
N GLY A 42 2.32 11.58 0.71
CA GLY A 42 2.81 12.81 0.08
C GLY A 42 1.86 13.61 -0.84
N PRO A 43 0.83 13.03 -1.47
CA PRO A 43 -0.10 13.75 -2.35
C PRO A 43 -0.79 14.97 -1.71
N LEU A 44 -1.10 15.98 -2.54
CA LEU A 44 -1.88 17.16 -2.16
C LEU A 44 -3.38 16.86 -2.07
N ALA A 45 -3.84 15.80 -2.73
CA ALA A 45 -5.25 15.42 -2.82
C ALA A 45 -5.47 13.92 -2.64
N GLY A 46 -6.68 13.57 -2.20
CA GLY A 46 -7.15 12.21 -1.97
C GLY A 46 -6.75 11.63 -0.62
N PRO A 47 -7.17 10.38 -0.34
CA PRO A 47 -6.97 9.74 0.95
C PRO A 47 -5.55 9.19 1.13
N VAL A 48 -5.25 8.81 2.38
CA VAL A 48 -4.24 7.81 2.69
C VAL A 48 -4.93 6.45 2.82
N VAL A 49 -4.34 5.42 2.23
CA VAL A 49 -4.87 4.05 2.20
C VAL A 49 -3.83 3.12 2.82
N ALA A 50 -4.24 2.24 3.72
CA ALA A 50 -3.40 1.18 4.26
C ALA A 50 -3.96 -0.19 3.84
N GLY A 51 -3.05 -1.12 3.52
CA GLY A 51 -3.38 -2.52 3.26
C GLY A 51 -2.85 -3.39 4.39
N ALA A 52 -3.64 -4.36 4.83
CA ALA A 52 -3.24 -5.39 5.78
C ALA A 52 -3.43 -6.76 5.13
N VAL A 53 -2.37 -7.57 5.04
CA VAL A 53 -2.37 -8.84 4.30
C VAL A 53 -1.78 -9.96 5.14
N ILE A 54 -2.54 -11.05 5.31
CA ILE A 54 -2.07 -12.32 5.87
C ILE A 54 -1.96 -13.31 4.72
N LEU A 55 -0.73 -13.67 4.34
CA LEU A 55 -0.46 -14.62 3.25
C LEU A 55 -0.65 -16.08 3.69
N ASP A 56 -1.06 -16.93 2.76
CA ASP A 56 -1.06 -18.39 2.98
C ASP A 56 0.33 -18.95 2.64
N LYS A 57 1.01 -19.51 3.66
CA LYS A 57 2.34 -20.10 3.51
C LYS A 57 2.41 -21.24 2.48
N ASN A 58 1.28 -21.83 2.12
CA ASN A 58 1.21 -22.93 1.15
C ASN A 58 0.94 -22.45 -0.27
N LYS A 59 0.67 -21.16 -0.48
CA LYS A 59 0.35 -20.60 -1.79
C LYS A 59 1.42 -19.60 -2.22
N GLU A 60 2.14 -19.96 -3.29
CA GLU A 60 3.15 -19.10 -3.89
C GLU A 60 2.49 -17.95 -4.66
N ILE A 61 2.94 -16.73 -4.40
CA ILE A 61 2.65 -15.52 -5.19
C ILE A 61 3.97 -15.00 -5.73
N LEU A 62 4.20 -15.23 -7.02
CA LEU A 62 5.46 -14.86 -7.65
C LEU A 62 5.54 -13.35 -7.90
N TYR A 63 6.75 -12.79 -7.98
CA TYR A 63 7.00 -11.40 -8.38
C TYR A 63 6.54 -10.32 -7.40
N LEU A 64 6.18 -10.70 -6.16
CA LEU A 64 6.01 -9.73 -5.07
C LEU A 64 7.28 -8.91 -4.86
N ASN A 65 7.13 -7.59 -4.84
CA ASN A 65 8.21 -6.62 -4.70
C ASN A 65 7.61 -5.27 -4.26
N ASP A 66 8.48 -4.31 -3.95
CA ASP A 66 8.10 -2.91 -3.76
C ASP A 66 7.18 -2.43 -4.89
N SER A 67 5.98 -1.97 -4.51
CA SER A 67 4.94 -1.56 -5.44
C SER A 67 5.40 -0.47 -6.41
N LYS A 68 6.38 0.36 -6.02
CA LYS A 68 6.96 1.41 -6.87
C LYS A 68 7.88 0.86 -7.95
N LYS A 69 8.41 -0.35 -7.79
CA LYS A 69 9.26 -1.03 -8.78
C LYS A 69 8.47 -1.85 -9.79
N LEU A 70 7.16 -1.99 -9.59
CA LEU A 70 6.27 -2.76 -10.43
C LEU A 70 5.50 -1.84 -11.40
N SER A 71 5.36 -2.30 -12.66
CA SER A 71 4.47 -1.63 -13.60
C SER A 71 3.02 -1.69 -13.12
N GLU A 72 2.19 -0.73 -13.55
CA GLU A 72 0.77 -0.68 -13.18
C GLU A 72 0.04 -1.98 -13.52
N THR A 73 0.23 -2.50 -14.74
CA THR A 73 -0.36 -3.79 -15.17
C THR A 73 0.06 -4.95 -14.28
N LYS A 74 1.34 -4.99 -13.85
CA LYS A 74 1.81 -6.06 -12.98
C LYS A 74 1.25 -5.93 -11.56
N ARG A 75 1.11 -4.70 -11.05
CA ARG A 75 0.46 -4.44 -9.76
C ARG A 75 -1.01 -4.86 -9.76
N GLU A 76 -1.76 -4.52 -10.81
CA GLU A 76 -3.16 -4.92 -10.95
C GLU A 76 -3.30 -6.45 -10.95
N SER A 77 -2.48 -7.16 -11.75
CA SER A 77 -2.46 -8.63 -11.74
C SER A 77 -2.10 -9.23 -10.38
N LEU A 78 -1.14 -8.64 -9.66
CA LEU A 78 -0.75 -9.12 -8.33
C LEU A 78 -1.81 -8.80 -7.28
N TYR A 79 -2.52 -7.67 -7.41
CA TYR A 79 -3.63 -7.33 -6.52
C TYR A 79 -4.69 -8.43 -6.53
N ASP A 80 -5.11 -8.86 -7.71
CA ASP A 80 -6.11 -9.92 -7.86
C ASP A 80 -5.57 -11.27 -7.33
N GLU A 81 -4.31 -11.59 -7.62
CA GLU A 81 -3.66 -12.83 -7.14
C GLU A 81 -3.51 -12.84 -5.61
N ILE A 82 -3.22 -11.70 -4.98
CA ILE A 82 -3.16 -11.55 -3.52
C ILE A 82 -4.55 -11.78 -2.92
N LEU A 83 -5.60 -11.17 -3.48
CA LEU A 83 -6.96 -11.36 -2.99
C LEU A 83 -7.44 -12.82 -3.09
N GLU A 84 -7.02 -13.54 -4.14
CA GLU A 84 -7.38 -14.95 -4.33
C GLU A 84 -6.63 -15.88 -3.37
N LYS A 85 -5.33 -15.62 -3.15
CA LYS A 85 -4.45 -16.56 -2.46
C LYS A 85 -4.23 -16.26 -0.98
N ALA A 86 -4.32 -15.00 -0.55
CA ALA A 86 -4.13 -14.63 0.85
C ALA A 86 -5.21 -15.24 1.75
N ILE A 87 -4.86 -15.44 3.02
CA ILE A 87 -5.80 -15.88 4.05
C ILE A 87 -6.78 -14.76 4.39
N ALA A 88 -6.27 -13.53 4.47
CA ALA A 88 -7.06 -12.34 4.74
C ALA A 88 -6.40 -11.11 4.11
N VAL A 89 -7.22 -10.20 3.59
CA VAL A 89 -6.82 -8.90 3.06
C VAL A 89 -7.84 -7.88 3.50
N GLU A 90 -7.38 -6.80 4.12
CA GLU A 90 -8.25 -5.72 4.54
C GLU A 90 -7.62 -4.35 4.26
N ILE A 91 -8.49 -3.35 4.11
CA ILE A 91 -8.11 -2.01 3.68
C ILE A 91 -8.66 -0.97 4.67
N GLY A 92 -7.81 -0.05 5.09
CA GLY A 92 -8.17 1.15 5.84
C GLY A 92 -7.98 2.40 4.99
N ILE A 93 -8.90 3.37 5.11
CA ILE A 93 -8.92 4.56 4.25
C ILE A 93 -9.27 5.76 5.12
N VAL A 94 -8.40 6.76 5.12
CA VAL A 94 -8.66 8.03 5.81
C VAL A 94 -8.67 9.17 4.80
N GLY A 95 -9.80 9.89 4.77
CA GLY A 95 -10.09 10.96 3.82
C GLY A 95 -9.30 12.26 4.09
N PRO A 96 -9.30 13.19 3.12
CA PRO A 96 -8.53 14.44 3.22
C PRO A 96 -9.00 15.37 4.35
N GLU A 97 -10.31 15.42 4.62
CA GLU A 97 -10.87 16.19 5.74
C GLU A 97 -10.27 15.74 7.08
N GLU A 98 -10.32 14.44 7.36
CA GLU A 98 -9.72 13.92 8.59
C GLU A 98 -8.19 14.04 8.60
N ILE A 99 -7.51 13.88 7.45
CA ILE A 99 -6.05 14.15 7.36
C ILE A 99 -5.73 15.58 7.81
N ASP A 100 -6.54 16.56 7.43
CA ASP A 100 -6.35 17.96 7.84
C ASP A 100 -6.60 18.17 9.34
N GLU A 101 -7.51 17.41 9.94
CA GLU A 101 -7.82 17.48 11.38
C GLU A 101 -6.72 16.85 12.25
N ILE A 102 -6.29 15.63 11.92
CA ILE A 102 -5.41 14.84 12.80
C ILE A 102 -3.96 14.78 12.33
N ASN A 103 -3.62 15.43 11.21
CA ASN A 103 -2.34 15.34 10.48
C ASN A 103 -2.07 13.99 9.80
N ILE A 104 -1.14 14.01 8.84
CA ILE A 104 -0.86 12.84 7.99
C ILE A 104 -0.28 11.64 8.74
N LEU A 105 0.50 11.86 9.80
CA LEU A 105 1.07 10.76 10.56
C LEU A 105 -0.02 10.01 11.33
N GLN A 106 -0.91 10.72 12.01
CA GLN A 106 -2.01 10.09 12.74
C GLN A 106 -3.05 9.49 11.80
N ALA A 107 -3.31 10.13 10.65
CA ALA A 107 -4.16 9.56 9.61
C ALA A 107 -3.60 8.25 9.05
N THR A 108 -2.29 8.15 8.83
CA THR A 108 -1.64 6.88 8.47
C THR A 108 -1.86 5.83 9.55
N TYR A 109 -1.62 6.15 10.83
CA TYR A 109 -1.86 5.19 11.91
C TYR A 109 -3.33 4.78 12.02
N LYS A 110 -4.27 5.71 11.81
CA LYS A 110 -5.69 5.41 11.80
C LYS A 110 -6.05 4.46 10.66
N ALA A 111 -5.60 4.74 9.43
CA ALA A 111 -5.82 3.83 8.30
C ALA A 111 -5.24 2.44 8.56
N MET A 112 -4.03 2.35 9.14
CA MET A 112 -3.42 1.07 9.50
C MET A 112 -4.23 0.32 10.57
N ARG A 113 -4.67 1.01 11.63
CA ARG A 113 -5.54 0.41 12.66
C ARG A 113 -6.86 -0.07 12.08
N GLU A 114 -7.48 0.69 11.18
CA GLU A 114 -8.72 0.28 10.51
C GLU A 114 -8.51 -0.96 9.65
N ALA A 115 -7.42 -1.04 8.88
CA ALA A 115 -7.10 -2.21 8.08
C ALA A 115 -6.95 -3.45 8.97
N VAL A 116 -6.15 -3.37 10.03
CA VAL A 116 -5.94 -4.49 10.97
C VAL A 116 -7.23 -4.85 11.72
N GLY A 117 -7.99 -3.84 12.17
CA GLY A 117 -9.22 -4.05 12.94
C GLY A 117 -10.35 -4.72 12.15
N LYS A 118 -10.34 -4.64 10.81
CA LYS A 118 -11.29 -5.35 9.94
C LYS A 118 -10.92 -6.83 9.73
N LEU A 119 -9.69 -7.23 10.02
CA LEU A 119 -9.27 -8.62 9.84
C LEU A 119 -10.09 -9.53 10.75
N LYS A 120 -10.79 -10.50 10.15
CA LYS A 120 -11.51 -11.55 10.90
C LYS A 120 -10.56 -12.45 11.69
N ILE A 121 -9.34 -12.62 11.19
CA ILE A 121 -8.27 -13.38 11.83
C ILE A 121 -7.28 -12.37 12.40
N GLN A 122 -7.15 -12.35 13.72
CA GLN A 122 -6.23 -11.44 14.39
C GLN A 122 -4.78 -11.92 14.18
N PRO A 123 -3.87 -11.03 13.73
CA PRO A 123 -2.48 -11.40 13.55
C PRO A 123 -1.76 -11.53 14.89
N ASP A 124 -0.91 -12.55 15.01
CA ASP A 124 -0.01 -12.70 16.15
C ASP A 124 1.16 -11.72 16.05
N VAL A 125 1.66 -11.52 14.82
CA VAL A 125 2.75 -10.62 14.49
C VAL A 125 2.36 -9.74 13.30
N LEU A 126 2.60 -8.44 13.45
CA LEU A 126 2.47 -7.43 12.41
C LEU A 126 3.87 -7.03 11.94
N LEU A 127 4.13 -7.22 10.65
CA LEU A 127 5.35 -6.78 9.97
C LEU A 127 5.07 -5.41 9.34
N ASN A 128 5.79 -4.38 9.78
CA ASN A 128 5.49 -2.99 9.45
C ASN A 128 6.67 -2.34 8.71
N ASP A 129 6.42 -1.46 7.73
CA ASP A 129 7.51 -0.66 7.13
C ASP A 129 7.91 0.52 8.03
N ALA A 130 9.01 0.36 8.77
CA ALA A 130 9.68 1.39 9.56
C ALA A 130 8.84 2.17 10.59
N VAL A 131 7.66 1.67 10.99
CA VAL A 131 6.78 2.32 11.98
C VAL A 131 6.26 1.37 13.05
N THR A 132 5.99 1.90 14.23
CA THR A 132 5.18 1.24 15.26
C THR A 132 3.84 1.93 15.33
N ILE A 133 2.77 1.17 15.18
CA ILE A 133 1.39 1.66 15.13
C ILE A 133 0.83 1.68 16.55
N PRO A 134 0.55 2.86 17.13
CA PRO A 134 -0.01 2.93 18.48
C PRO A 134 -1.43 2.36 18.52
N GLY A 135 -1.77 1.68 19.61
CA GLY A 135 -3.12 1.18 19.87
C GLY A 135 -3.43 -0.21 19.29
N LEU A 136 -2.43 -0.92 18.74
CA LEU A 136 -2.55 -2.33 18.38
C LEU A 136 -1.90 -3.22 19.44
N ALA A 137 -2.59 -4.28 19.83
CA ALA A 137 -2.15 -5.21 20.88
C ALA A 137 -1.23 -6.33 20.35
N CYS A 138 -1.21 -6.57 19.03
CA CYS A 138 -0.36 -7.59 18.42
C CYS A 138 1.13 -7.21 18.50
N THR A 139 2.00 -8.21 18.42
CA THR A 139 3.44 -7.99 18.37
C THR A 139 3.78 -7.26 17.08
N GLN A 140 4.57 -6.20 17.15
CA GLN A 140 4.93 -5.39 15.98
C GLN A 140 6.42 -5.48 15.71
N VAL A 141 6.77 -5.76 14.47
CA VAL A 141 8.15 -5.83 13.99
C VAL A 141 8.35 -4.72 12.97
N PRO A 142 8.89 -3.55 13.37
CA PRO A 142 9.22 -2.48 12.44
C PRO A 142 10.46 -2.84 11.63
N ILE A 143 10.33 -2.87 10.30
CA ILE A 143 11.38 -3.27 9.37
C ILE A 143 11.80 -2.08 8.53
N ILE A 144 13.07 -1.72 8.56
CA ILE A 144 13.61 -0.68 7.67
C ILE A 144 13.68 -1.22 6.24
N LYS A 145 12.96 -0.57 5.31
CA LYS A 145 12.77 -1.00 3.92
C LYS A 145 12.05 -2.35 3.87
N GLY A 146 10.93 -2.44 4.59
CA GLY A 146 10.15 -3.66 4.76
C GLY A 146 9.62 -4.21 3.44
N ASP A 147 9.22 -3.32 2.53
CA ASP A 147 8.76 -3.64 1.17
C ASP A 147 9.77 -4.40 0.31
N ALA A 148 11.06 -4.33 0.63
CA ALA A 148 12.14 -5.05 -0.05
C ALA A 148 12.62 -6.30 0.69
N LYS A 149 12.13 -6.54 1.92
CA LYS A 149 12.64 -7.57 2.84
C LYS A 149 11.56 -8.50 3.40
N SER A 150 10.29 -8.21 3.17
CA SER A 150 9.13 -8.98 3.59
C SER A 150 8.15 -9.07 2.44
N ILE A 151 7.81 -10.30 2.04
CA ILE A 151 6.78 -10.53 1.02
C ILE A 151 5.40 -10.10 1.50
N SER A 152 5.13 -10.14 2.81
CA SER A 152 3.87 -9.71 3.40
C SER A 152 3.72 -8.19 3.32
N ILE A 153 4.76 -7.42 3.64
CA ILE A 153 4.76 -5.96 3.49
C ILE A 153 4.63 -5.57 2.02
N ALA A 154 5.32 -6.26 1.12
CA ALA A 154 5.20 -5.99 -0.32
C ALA A 154 3.78 -6.26 -0.84
N ALA A 155 3.13 -7.34 -0.39
CA ALA A 155 1.73 -7.61 -0.72
C ALA A 155 0.80 -6.51 -0.20
N ALA A 156 0.97 -6.10 1.06
CA ALA A 156 0.22 -4.98 1.65
C ALA A 156 0.42 -3.66 0.89
N SER A 157 1.65 -3.37 0.46
CA SER A 157 1.99 -2.20 -0.36
C SER A 157 1.23 -2.20 -1.69
N ILE A 158 1.16 -3.35 -2.36
CA ILE A 158 0.43 -3.51 -3.63
C ILE A 158 -1.06 -3.27 -3.41
N ILE A 159 -1.65 -3.86 -2.36
CA ILE A 159 -3.06 -3.64 -1.99
C ILE A 159 -3.33 -2.15 -1.78
N ALA A 160 -2.57 -1.51 -0.89
CA ALA A 160 -2.74 -0.09 -0.59
C ALA A 160 -2.61 0.79 -1.85
N LYS A 161 -1.59 0.52 -2.66
CA LYS A 161 -1.25 1.32 -3.83
C LYS A 161 -2.28 1.19 -4.95
N VAL A 162 -2.70 -0.02 -5.29
CA VAL A 162 -3.70 -0.26 -6.34
C VAL A 162 -5.05 0.29 -5.93
N THR A 163 -5.50 0.05 -4.70
CA THR A 163 -6.76 0.61 -4.20
C THR A 163 -6.73 2.14 -4.25
N ARG A 164 -5.64 2.77 -3.79
CA ARG A 164 -5.54 4.23 -3.86
C ARG A 164 -5.53 4.74 -5.30
N ASP A 165 -4.80 4.10 -6.20
CA ASP A 165 -4.73 4.53 -7.60
C ASP A 165 -6.10 4.41 -8.28
N ARG A 166 -6.90 3.38 -7.96
CA ARG A 166 -8.29 3.22 -8.42
C ARG A 166 -9.19 4.35 -7.89
N ILE A 167 -9.13 4.67 -6.59
CA ILE A 167 -9.86 5.80 -5.99
C ILE A 167 -9.51 7.12 -6.68
N MET A 168 -8.23 7.37 -6.98
CA MET A 168 -7.83 8.59 -7.67
C MET A 168 -8.32 8.67 -9.12
N LYS A 169 -8.48 7.53 -9.81
CA LYS A 169 -9.11 7.48 -11.14
C LYS A 169 -10.62 7.78 -11.05
N GLU A 170 -11.30 7.32 -10.01
CA GLU A 170 -12.70 7.67 -9.77
C GLU A 170 -12.87 9.16 -9.49
N TYR A 171 -11.96 9.76 -8.71
CA TYR A 171 -11.96 11.20 -8.50
C TYR A 171 -11.66 12.02 -9.75
N ASP A 172 -10.86 11.49 -10.68
CA ASP A 172 -10.64 12.13 -11.98
C ASP A 172 -11.93 12.22 -12.79
N TYR A 173 -12.80 11.21 -12.70
CA TYR A 173 -14.12 11.28 -13.34
C TYR A 173 -15.02 12.36 -12.73
N LEU A 174 -14.92 12.57 -11.41
CA LEU A 174 -15.72 13.57 -10.69
C LEU A 174 -15.16 14.99 -10.82
N TYR A 175 -13.84 15.13 -10.96
CA TYR A 175 -13.12 16.40 -11.05
C TYR A 175 -12.09 16.36 -12.20
N PRO A 176 -12.56 16.22 -13.46
CA PRO A 176 -11.69 15.98 -14.63
C PRO A 176 -10.70 17.11 -14.90
N GLU A 177 -10.99 18.32 -14.43
CA GLU A 177 -10.18 19.50 -14.62
C GLU A 177 -8.82 19.47 -13.90
N TYR A 178 -8.62 18.56 -12.95
CA TYR A 178 -7.37 18.47 -12.19
C TYR A 178 -6.36 17.47 -12.77
N GLY A 179 -6.78 16.43 -13.49
CA GLY A 179 -5.89 15.40 -14.05
C GLY A 179 -5.45 14.31 -13.05
N PHE A 180 -6.24 14.05 -12.01
CA PHE A 180 -5.97 13.07 -10.95
C PHE A 180 -5.65 11.67 -11.45
N ALA A 181 -6.20 11.23 -12.58
CA ALA A 181 -5.90 9.93 -13.16
C ALA A 181 -4.45 9.81 -13.61
N GLY A 182 -3.77 10.91 -13.95
CA GLY A 182 -2.36 10.91 -14.32
C GLY A 182 -1.47 10.93 -13.07
N HIS A 183 -1.50 12.04 -12.35
CA HIS A 183 -0.58 12.32 -11.24
C HIS A 183 -1.05 11.81 -9.87
N LYS A 184 -2.22 11.17 -9.76
CA LYS A 184 -2.73 10.53 -8.52
C LYS A 184 -2.77 11.45 -7.30
N GLY A 185 -2.96 12.75 -7.53
CA GLY A 185 -2.98 13.80 -6.50
C GLY A 185 -1.60 14.29 -6.05
N TYR A 186 -0.48 13.78 -6.58
CA TYR A 186 0.84 14.35 -6.32
C TYR A 186 0.96 15.76 -6.92
N GLY A 187 1.73 16.65 -6.28
CA GLY A 187 1.92 18.04 -6.69
C GLY A 187 2.83 18.19 -7.91
N THR A 188 2.40 17.67 -9.06
CA THR A 188 3.08 17.92 -10.35
C THR A 188 2.88 19.37 -10.78
N LYS A 189 3.68 19.82 -11.75
CA LYS A 189 3.52 21.17 -12.33
C LYS A 189 2.09 21.41 -12.85
N GLU A 190 1.54 20.41 -13.51
CA GLU A 190 0.17 20.39 -14.02
C GLU A 190 -0.86 20.53 -12.88
N HIS A 191 -0.76 19.69 -11.86
CA HIS A 191 -1.69 19.72 -10.73
C HIS A 191 -1.67 21.07 -10.00
N ILE A 192 -0.48 21.66 -9.78
CA ILE A 192 -0.33 22.96 -9.13
C ILE A 192 -0.88 24.09 -10.01
N ALA A 193 -0.73 24.00 -11.34
CA ALA A 193 -1.31 24.97 -12.27
C ALA A 193 -2.84 24.95 -12.22
N ASN A 194 -3.45 23.76 -12.34
CA ASN A 194 -4.91 23.58 -12.27
C ASN A 194 -5.46 24.04 -10.91
N LEU A 195 -4.75 23.72 -9.82
CA LEU A 195 -5.12 24.16 -8.48
C LEU A 195 -5.11 25.70 -8.33
N ARG A 196 -4.19 26.41 -8.97
CA ARG A 196 -4.12 27.88 -8.94
C ARG A 196 -5.20 28.55 -9.78
N GLU A 197 -5.52 27.96 -10.92
CA GLU A 197 -6.50 28.51 -11.85
C GLU A 197 -7.93 28.30 -11.37
N ILE A 198 -8.23 27.10 -10.87
CA ILE A 198 -9.59 26.65 -10.56
C ILE A 198 -9.89 26.78 -9.07
N GLY A 199 -8.85 26.74 -8.24
CA GLY A 199 -8.96 26.61 -6.80
C GLY A 199 -9.07 25.15 -6.33
N PRO A 200 -9.12 24.91 -5.01
CA PRO A 200 -9.12 23.58 -4.43
C PRO A 200 -10.49 22.88 -4.41
N SER A 201 -10.55 21.65 -4.91
CA SER A 201 -11.70 20.75 -4.81
C SER A 201 -11.91 20.16 -3.40
N PRO A 202 -13.05 19.47 -3.13
CA PRO A 202 -13.32 18.82 -1.84
C PRO A 202 -12.30 17.75 -1.44
N ILE A 203 -11.56 17.16 -2.39
CA ILE A 203 -10.61 16.10 -2.09
C ILE A 203 -9.18 16.59 -1.82
N HIS A 204 -8.94 17.90 -1.93
CA HIS A 204 -7.64 18.48 -1.59
C HIS A 204 -7.46 18.58 -0.08
N ARG A 205 -6.25 18.25 0.38
CA ARG A 205 -5.81 18.41 1.78
C ARG A 205 -5.46 19.86 2.00
N ARG A 206 -6.33 20.61 2.66
CA ARG A 206 -6.24 22.05 2.89
C ARG A 206 -4.94 22.43 3.59
N THR A 207 -4.44 21.58 4.49
CA THR A 207 -3.18 21.81 5.19
C THR A 207 -1.94 21.67 4.29
N PHE A 208 -2.01 20.90 3.20
CA PHE A 208 -0.89 20.66 2.28
C PHE A 208 -0.77 21.73 1.19
N ILE A 209 -1.88 22.39 0.86
CA ILE A 209 -1.94 23.28 -0.30
C ILE A 209 -1.78 24.77 0.03
N ARG A 210 -1.60 25.14 1.30
CA ARG A 210 -1.56 26.55 1.76
C ARG A 210 -0.53 27.44 1.03
N ASN A 211 0.50 26.85 0.45
CA ASN A 211 1.56 27.57 -0.29
C ASN A 211 1.29 27.65 -1.81
N PHE A 212 0.24 27.00 -2.30
CA PHE A 212 -0.10 26.95 -3.73
C PHE A 212 -1.36 27.74 -4.07
N VAL A 213 -2.25 27.94 -3.10
CA VAL A 213 -3.52 28.68 -3.20
C VAL A 213 -3.39 30.03 -2.50
#